data_AF-D3HTK1-F1
#
_entry.id   AF-D3HTK1-F1
#
_cell.length_a   1.000
_cell.length_b   1.000
_cell.length_c   1.000
_cell.angle_alpha   90.00
_cell.angle_beta   90.00
_cell.angle_gamma   90.00
#
_symmetry.space_group_name_H-M   'P 1'
#
loop_
_entity.id
_entity.type
_entity.pdbx_description
1 polymer ?
#
loop_
_entity_poly.entity_id
_entity_poly.type
_entity_poly.pdbx_seq_one_letter_code
_entity_poly.pdbx_strand_id
1 'polypeptide(L)' 'MKKPGSIADKSGQYEIVGPRGGKTGEERTVTKGEPLPPTPKPGQGYILVDSSKNKSGKK' A
#
# COMPACT_ATOMS: atom_id res chain seq x y z
N MET A 1 -5.36 -2.56 6.96
CA MET A 1 -5.25 -1.30 6.20
C MET A 1 -4.01 -0.57 6.67
N LYS A 2 -3.02 -0.36 5.80
CA LYS A 2 -1.81 0.42 6.10
C LYS A 2 -2.16 1.91 6.01
N LYS A 3 -1.59 2.74 6.90
CA LYS A 3 -1.80 4.19 6.87
C LYS A 3 -0.78 4.83 5.91
N PRO A 4 -1.14 5.92 5.20
CA PRO A 4 -0.15 6.76 4.51
C PRO A 4 0.99 7.14 5.47
N GLY A 5 2.23 7.16 4.96
CA GLY A 5 3.42 7.42 5.76
C GLY A 5 3.94 6.25 6.61
N SER A 6 3.21 5.12 6.68
CA SER A 6 3.76 3.91 7.31
C SER A 6 4.80 3.26 6.40
N ILE A 7 5.84 2.67 6.97
CA ILE A 7 6.84 1.92 6.20
C ILE A 7 6.18 0.71 5.53
N ALA A 8 6.45 0.53 4.24
CA ALA A 8 6.00 -0.61 3.46
C ALA A 8 6.83 -1.87 3.82
N ASP A 9 6.19 -2.88 4.42
CA ASP A 9 6.88 -4.13 4.80
C ASP A 9 7.29 -4.96 3.59
N LYS A 10 6.57 -4.78 2.48
CA LYS A 10 6.72 -5.51 1.22
C LYS A 10 6.70 -4.54 0.05
N SER A 11 7.51 -4.82 -0.96
CA SER A 11 7.42 -4.15 -2.25
C SER A 11 6.22 -4.69 -3.01
N GLY A 12 5.52 -3.83 -3.72
CA GLY A 12 4.35 -4.24 -4.50
C GLY A 12 3.43 -3.09 -4.86
N GLN A 13 2.31 -3.44 -5.47
CA GLN A 13 1.21 -2.55 -5.76
C GLN A 13 0.24 -2.52 -4.59
N TYR A 14 0.02 -1.31 -4.07
CA TYR A 14 -0.92 -1.02 -3.01
C TYR A 14 -2.11 -0.26 -3.57
N GLU A 15 -3.31 -0.81 -3.41
CA GLU A 15 -4.55 -0.11 -3.77
C GLU A 15 -5.00 0.78 -2.62
N ILE A 16 -5.47 1.98 -2.96
CA ILE A 16 -6.03 2.94 -2.03
C ILE A 16 -7.46 2.51 -1.73
N VAL A 17 -7.77 2.42 -0.44
CA VAL A 17 -9.09 2.14 0.08
C VAL A 17 -9.59 3.31 0.91
N GLY A 18 -10.88 3.57 0.84
CA GLY A 18 -11.54 4.57 1.67
C GLY A 18 -11.62 4.17 3.15
N PRO A 19 -12.10 5.08 4.01
CA PRO A 19 -12.22 4.85 5.46
C PRO A 19 -13.12 3.67 5.84
N ARG A 20 -13.99 3.22 4.92
CA ARG A 20 -14.88 2.06 5.09
C ARG A 20 -14.42 0.81 4.33
N GLY A 21 -13.18 0.78 3.82
CA GLY A 21 -12.66 -0.34 3.04
C GLY A 21 -13.14 -0.40 1.58
N GLY A 22 -13.87 0.62 1.11
CA GLY A 22 -14.27 0.73 -0.29
C GLY A 22 -13.05 1.01 -1.18
N LYS A 23 -12.91 0.23 -2.25
CA LYS A 23 -11.87 0.41 -3.26
C LYS A 23 -12.04 1.74 -3.99
N THR A 24 -10.98 2.53 -4.13
CA THR A 24 -11.04 3.78 -4.88
C THR A 24 -10.61 3.63 -6.34
N GLY A 25 -10.05 2.47 -6.70
CA GLY A 25 -9.47 2.21 -8.02
C GLY A 25 -8.13 2.92 -8.26
N GLU A 26 -7.58 3.58 -7.25
CA GLU A 26 -6.24 4.16 -7.33
C GLU A 26 -5.22 3.18 -6.77
N GLU A 27 -4.19 2.89 -7.54
CA GLU A 27 -3.10 1.99 -7.16
C GLU A 27 -1.78 2.75 -7.09
N ARG A 28 -0.92 2.37 -6.14
CA ARG A 28 0.40 2.95 -5.92
C ARG A 28 1.43 1.84 -5.78
N THR A 29 2.44 1.87 -6.62
CA THR A 29 3.60 1.00 -6.46
C THR A 29 4.50 1.57 -5.39
N VAL A 30 4.86 0.75 -4.40
CA VAL A 30 5.75 1.14 -3.31
C VAL A 30 6.83 0.09 -3.12
N THR A 31 8.05 0.52 -2.84
CA THR A 31 9.16 -0.39 -2.55
C THR A 31 9.22 -0.75 -1.07
N LYS A 32 9.84 -1.89 -0.75
CA LYS A 32 10.00 -2.34 0.64
C LYS A 32 10.95 -1.39 1.37
N GLY A 33 10.55 -0.94 2.56
CA GLY A 33 11.37 -0.06 3.40
C GLY A 33 11.18 1.43 3.12
N GLU A 34 10.41 1.81 2.11
CA GLU A 34 10.02 3.19 1.87
C GLU A 34 8.69 3.55 2.56
N PRO A 35 8.49 4.82 2.94
CA PRO A 35 7.21 5.28 3.46
C PRO A 35 6.14 5.21 2.36
N LEU A 36 4.97 4.69 2.72
CA LEU A 36 3.81 4.70 1.83
C LEU A 36 3.49 6.16 1.44
N PRO A 37 3.20 6.42 0.15
CA PRO A 37 2.89 7.77 -0.30
C PRO A 37 1.64 8.31 0.42
N PRO A 38 1.47 9.64 0.46
CA PRO A 38 0.25 10.23 0.99
C PRO A 38 -0.95 9.84 0.12
N THR A 39 -2.07 9.54 0.77
CA THR A 39 -3.35 9.32 0.09
C THR A 39 -3.95 10.67 -0.35
N PRO A 40 -4.64 10.74 -1.50
CA PRO A 40 -5.20 11.99 -2.01
C PRO A 40 -6.30 12.59 -1.11
N LYS A 41 -6.98 11.76 -0.31
CA LYS A 41 -7.98 12.20 0.67
C LYS A 41 -7.67 11.72 2.09
N PRO A 42 -8.00 12.51 3.12
CA PRO A 42 -7.87 12.10 4.51
C PRO A 42 -8.81 10.93 4.84
N GLY A 43 -8.36 10.03 5.70
CA GLY A 43 -9.12 8.84 6.10
C GLY A 43 -9.03 7.65 5.13
N GLN A 44 -8.32 7.80 4.01
CA GLN A 44 -7.95 6.68 3.15
C GLN A 44 -6.80 5.86 3.76
N GLY A 45 -6.64 4.63 3.29
CA GLY A 45 -5.51 3.79 3.60
C GLY A 45 -5.11 2.93 2.41
N TYR A 46 -4.18 2.01 2.64
CA TYR A 46 -3.62 1.14 1.62
C TYR A 46 -3.88 -0.33 1.95
N ILE A 47 -4.19 -1.11 0.92
CA ILE A 47 -4.16 -2.57 0.94
C ILE A 47 -3.13 -3.06 -0.06
N LEU A 48 -2.34 -4.06 0.31
CA LEU A 48 -1.43 -4.69 -0.63
C LEU A 48 -2.27 -5.59 -1.56
N VAL A 49 -2.31 -5.26 -2.84
CA VAL A 49 -3.07 -6.03 -3.85
C VAL A 49 -2.16 -7.04 -4.50
N ASP A 50 -1.02 -6.58 -5.01
CA ASP A 50 -0.01 -7.46 -5.59
C ASP A 50 1.33 -7.22 -4.91
N SER A 51 1.82 -8.23 -4.19
CA SER A 51 3.19 -8.20 -3.69
C SER A 51 4.12 -8.53 -4.85
N SER A 52 5.07 -7.64 -5.17
CA SER A 52 6.08 -7.98 -6.16
C SER A 52 6.89 -9.16 -5.63
N LYS A 53 6.78 -10.32 -6.30
CA LYS A 53 7.41 -11.59 -5.91
C LYS A 53 8.91 -11.58 -6.22
N ASN A 54 9.61 -10.53 -5.84
CA ASN A 54 11.04 -10.38 -6.01
C ASN A 54 11.83 -11.23 -4.99
N LYS A 55 11.45 -12.50 -4.74
CA LYS A 55 12.13 -13.50 -3.86
C LYS A 55 12.66 -13.04 -2.48
N SER A 56 12.42 -11.80 -2.04
CA SER A 56 12.91 -11.19 -0.78
C SER A 56 11.98 -11.45 0.41
N GLY A 57 10.99 -12.31 0.22
CA GLY A 57 10.13 -12.87 1.25
C GLY A 57 10.23 -14.38 1.25
N LYS A 58 11.44 -14.95 1.42
CA LYS A 58 11.57 -16.30 1.96
C LYS A 58 11.60 -16.19 3.47
N LYS A 59 10.56 -16.67 4.12
CA LYS A 59 10.65 -17.27 5.45
C LYS A 59 9.91 -18.58 5.40
#